data_AF-A0A9E4AZU2-F1
#
_entry.id   AF-A0A9E4AZU2-F1
#
_cell.length_a   1.000
_cell.length_b   1.000
_cell.length_c   1.000
_cell.angle_alpha   90.00
_cell.angle_beta   90.00
_cell.angle_gamma   90.00
#
_symmetry.space_group_name_H-M   'P 1'
#
loop_
_entity.id
_entity.type
_entity.pdbx_description
1 polymer ?
#
loop_
_entity_poly.entity_id
_entity_poly.type
_entity_poly.pdbx_seq_one_letter_code
_entity_poly.pdbx_strand_id
1 'polypeptide(L)'
;MKLQKHFIRLFMLLFLVASLTLMHSAVAQQDKSDKTDRKGLILFDFPEPLAAKVEVNLTSKLISLVTKSVSNQPEVAELIKMLDGIYVRTYDRATIDEKKLVNYFKEKLKEDEWEVLVKIEENSETVEINLLFDEEKVYGIFAIIIPKRSGEATFVNIVGEIAPERIEELLGNLSNFGAVDIDFGDKLKGQWKREDTGEKATVMILGSTFFTNPGINVFNVKMDDVLAPKRQSEMEQLVTQLKAFGPTKIAVYVDERDDAEINANYQGYLEGTYEPTRRLHDQIGFRLAKQMGHPKLYCVADWPKHRPIRDKIDDHLMDYATFAETHNQEHLLWSISSSGVKVRADVDGTVWVEHEGYEPLIDMYIRMNDPESMRADHQSYLRTARIGLKDQYPGANWVAHWWYAHNLKNFVNLTRITESTDDRILLIVGAGHVYLIQQFLEESGDYIVESPLQYLNANEVETP
;
A
#
# COMPACT_ATOMS: atom_id res chain seq x y z
N MET A 1 13.71 -21.31 12.61
CA MET A 1 12.79 -20.93 11.51
C MET A 1 13.47 -20.39 10.24
N LYS A 2 14.46 -19.48 10.29
CA LYS A 2 15.16 -19.01 9.06
C LYS A 2 15.92 -20.12 8.30
N LEU A 3 16.49 -21.09 9.03
CA LEU A 3 17.20 -22.24 8.44
C LEU A 3 16.27 -23.17 7.62
N GLN A 4 15.01 -23.32 8.03
CA GLN A 4 14.03 -24.17 7.33
C GLN A 4 13.56 -23.57 6.00
N LYS A 5 13.35 -22.24 5.92
CA LYS A 5 13.03 -21.55 4.66
C LYS A 5 14.15 -21.68 3.62
N HIS A 6 15.41 -21.63 4.07
CA HIS A 6 16.57 -21.85 3.19
C HIS A 6 16.73 -23.31 2.80
N PHE A 7 16.42 -24.26 3.70
CA PHE A 7 16.46 -25.68 3.39
C PHE A 7 15.40 -26.08 2.36
N ILE A 8 14.19 -25.53 2.43
CA ILE A 8 13.11 -25.76 1.45
C ILE A 8 13.48 -25.17 0.08
N ARG A 9 13.98 -23.93 0.04
CA ARG A 9 14.47 -23.31 -1.20
C ARG A 9 15.64 -24.09 -1.81
N LEU A 10 16.60 -24.52 -1.01
CA LEU A 10 17.77 -25.29 -1.47
C LEU A 10 17.38 -26.70 -1.94
N PHE A 11 16.43 -27.36 -1.26
CA PHE A 11 15.94 -28.69 -1.63
C PHE A 11 15.09 -28.66 -2.91
N MET A 12 14.24 -27.64 -3.10
CA MET A 12 13.53 -27.45 -4.38
C MET A 12 14.46 -27.07 -5.53
N LEU A 13 15.47 -26.21 -5.29
CA LEU A 13 16.47 -25.87 -6.30
C LEU A 13 17.32 -27.09 -6.71
N LEU A 14 17.72 -27.93 -5.74
CA LEU A 14 18.41 -29.20 -5.98
C LEU A 14 17.52 -30.21 -6.72
N PHE A 15 16.21 -30.22 -6.46
CA PHE A 15 15.27 -31.10 -7.15
C PHE A 15 14.98 -30.63 -8.58
N LEU A 16 14.89 -29.31 -8.82
CA LEU A 16 14.77 -28.72 -10.16
C LEU A 16 16.04 -29.00 -10.98
N VAL A 17 17.22 -28.88 -10.38
CA VAL A 17 18.51 -29.18 -11.03
C VAL A 17 18.66 -30.70 -11.28
N ALA A 18 18.09 -31.55 -10.42
CA ALA A 18 18.10 -33.00 -10.62
C ALA A 18 17.10 -33.48 -11.69
N SER A 19 15.97 -32.79 -11.90
CA SER A 19 15.03 -33.09 -13.00
C SER A 19 15.49 -32.53 -14.36
N LEU A 20 16.41 -31.56 -14.37
CA LEU A 20 16.98 -30.92 -15.57
C LEU A 20 17.98 -31.79 -16.37
N THR A 21 18.29 -33.03 -15.96
CA THR A 21 19.24 -33.89 -16.71
C THR A 21 18.66 -35.17 -17.30
N LEU A 22 17.38 -35.49 -17.07
CA LEU A 22 16.75 -36.67 -17.67
C LEU A 22 15.31 -36.36 -18.02
N MET A 23 15.05 -36.09 -19.32
CA MET A 23 13.80 -36.35 -20.07
C MET A 23 13.53 -35.27 -21.13
N HIS A 24 14.45 -35.12 -22.09
CA HIS A 24 14.24 -34.26 -23.26
C HIS A 24 13.33 -34.87 -24.34
N SER A 25 12.87 -36.13 -24.21
CA SER A 25 12.14 -36.81 -25.30
C SER A 25 10.80 -37.46 -24.91
N ALA A 26 10.54 -37.74 -23.63
CA ALA A 26 9.32 -38.46 -23.23
C ALA A 26 8.11 -37.53 -22.95
N VAL A 27 8.36 -36.32 -22.43
CA VAL A 27 7.29 -35.39 -22.03
C VAL A 27 6.60 -34.74 -23.24
N ALA A 28 7.37 -34.36 -24.27
CA ALA A 28 6.85 -33.70 -25.47
C ALA A 28 5.85 -34.55 -26.28
N GLN A 29 5.88 -35.88 -26.13
CA GLN A 29 5.02 -36.81 -26.84
C GLN A 29 3.79 -37.23 -26.04
N GLN A 30 3.85 -37.15 -24.70
CA GLN A 30 2.72 -37.43 -23.80
C GLN A 30 1.82 -36.20 -23.61
N ASP A 31 2.36 -34.98 -23.68
CA ASP A 31 1.60 -33.72 -23.61
C ASP A 31 0.71 -33.49 -24.85
N LYS A 32 0.93 -34.21 -25.95
CA LYS A 32 0.07 -34.14 -27.14
C LYS A 32 -1.22 -34.95 -27.05
N SER A 33 -1.34 -35.89 -26.12
CA SER A 33 -2.50 -36.79 -26.04
C SER A 33 -3.55 -36.41 -24.99
N ASP A 34 -3.24 -35.48 -24.07
CA ASP A 34 -4.15 -35.06 -22.98
C ASP A 34 -4.93 -33.77 -23.34
N LYS A 35 -5.10 -33.52 -24.65
CA LYS A 35 -4.92 -32.19 -25.27
C LYS A 35 -6.18 -31.43 -25.69
N THR A 36 -7.36 -31.72 -25.14
CA THR A 36 -8.61 -31.07 -25.60
C THR A 36 -9.57 -30.55 -24.52
N ASP A 37 -9.30 -30.71 -23.22
CA ASP A 37 -10.32 -30.42 -22.19
C ASP A 37 -9.91 -29.45 -21.07
N ARG A 38 -8.71 -28.87 -21.08
CA ARG A 38 -8.29 -27.94 -19.99
C ARG A 38 -8.52 -26.49 -20.36
N LYS A 39 -9.67 -25.95 -19.95
CA LYS A 39 -9.99 -24.52 -20.03
C LYS A 39 -8.90 -23.70 -19.34
N GLY A 40 -8.38 -22.66 -19.99
CA GLY A 40 -7.31 -21.80 -19.46
C GLY A 40 -5.87 -22.15 -19.87
N LEU A 41 -5.65 -23.26 -20.58
CA LEU A 41 -4.33 -23.63 -21.09
C LEU A 41 -4.00 -22.97 -22.43
N ILE A 42 -2.95 -22.15 -22.47
CA ILE A 42 -2.36 -21.59 -23.68
C ILE A 42 -1.11 -22.38 -24.05
N LEU A 43 -1.11 -23.00 -25.24
CA LEU A 43 0.04 -23.75 -25.72
C LEU A 43 1.16 -22.81 -26.19
N PHE A 44 2.39 -23.07 -25.74
CA PHE A 44 3.62 -22.44 -26.23
C PHE A 44 4.07 -23.04 -27.57
N ASP A 45 3.22 -22.98 -28.58
CA ASP A 45 3.35 -23.64 -29.88
C ASP A 45 3.64 -22.65 -31.02
N PHE A 46 4.45 -21.62 -30.74
CA PHE A 46 4.82 -20.62 -31.74
C PHE A 46 5.30 -21.31 -33.05
N PRO A 47 4.83 -20.87 -34.24
CA PRO A 47 5.07 -21.61 -35.49
C PRO A 47 6.53 -21.77 -35.88
N GLU A 48 7.39 -20.87 -35.42
CA GLU A 48 8.83 -20.94 -35.63
C GLU A 48 9.50 -21.68 -34.47
N PRO A 49 10.52 -22.52 -34.73
CA PRO A 49 11.21 -23.23 -33.67
C PRO A 49 11.98 -22.26 -32.78
N LEU A 50 11.52 -22.11 -31.53
CA LEU A 50 12.18 -21.29 -30.51
C LEU A 50 12.85 -22.19 -29.47
N ALA A 51 14.07 -21.84 -29.07
CA ALA A 51 14.75 -22.47 -27.94
C ALA A 51 14.56 -21.60 -26.69
N ALA A 52 13.77 -22.07 -25.73
CA ALA A 52 13.60 -21.37 -24.47
C ALA A 52 14.88 -21.47 -23.62
N LYS A 53 15.31 -20.34 -23.04
CA LYS A 53 16.40 -20.28 -22.06
C LYS A 53 16.00 -20.94 -20.75
N VAL A 54 14.73 -20.78 -20.36
CA VAL A 54 14.12 -21.45 -19.20
C VAL A 54 12.78 -22.04 -19.63
N GLU A 55 12.58 -23.32 -19.29
CA GLU A 55 11.34 -24.04 -19.52
C GLU A 55 10.89 -24.72 -18.22
N VAL A 56 9.69 -24.38 -17.77
CA VAL A 56 9.04 -24.99 -16.61
C VAL A 56 7.69 -25.54 -17.04
N ASN A 57 7.42 -26.81 -16.73
CA ASN A 57 6.13 -27.48 -16.94
C ASN A 57 5.73 -28.21 -15.66
N LEU A 58 5.02 -27.52 -14.77
CA LEU A 58 4.46 -28.11 -13.56
C LEU A 58 3.05 -28.60 -13.87
N THR A 59 2.92 -29.89 -14.17
CA THR A 59 1.61 -30.54 -14.38
C THR A 59 0.93 -30.83 -13.05
N SER A 60 -0.38 -31.04 -13.04
CA SER A 60 -1.17 -31.47 -11.87
C SER A 60 -0.52 -32.60 -11.05
N LYS A 61 0.12 -33.57 -11.71
CA LYS A 61 0.88 -34.64 -11.05
C LYS A 61 2.06 -34.10 -10.24
N LEU A 62 2.86 -33.20 -10.82
CA LEU A 62 3.99 -32.57 -10.13
C LEU A 62 3.52 -31.61 -9.03
N ILE A 63 2.46 -30.85 -9.29
CA ILE A 63 1.82 -29.97 -8.31
C ILE A 63 1.41 -30.76 -7.07
N SER A 64 0.74 -31.92 -7.24
CA SER A 64 0.33 -32.77 -6.11
C SER A 64 1.50 -33.29 -5.25
N LEU A 65 2.70 -33.43 -5.83
CA LEU A 65 3.91 -33.81 -5.10
C LEU A 65 4.47 -32.61 -4.31
N VAL A 66 4.42 -31.41 -4.88
CA VAL A 66 4.79 -30.17 -4.20
C VAL A 66 3.84 -29.88 -3.04
N THR A 67 2.52 -30.07 -3.20
CA THR A 67 1.53 -29.89 -2.13
C THR A 67 1.85 -30.72 -0.88
N LYS A 68 2.30 -31.97 -1.06
CA LYS A 68 2.69 -32.85 0.06
C LYS A 68 3.92 -32.35 0.82
N SER A 69 4.78 -31.56 0.18
CA SER A 69 6.02 -31.05 0.76
C SER A 69 5.82 -29.75 1.54
N VAL A 70 4.68 -29.08 1.35
CA VAL A 70 4.28 -27.85 2.07
C VAL A 70 3.20 -28.10 3.13
N SER A 71 3.04 -29.35 3.59
CA SER A 71 2.01 -29.77 4.55
C SER A 71 1.98 -29.00 5.88
N ASN A 72 3.03 -28.25 6.21
CA ASN A 72 3.13 -27.43 7.41
C ASN A 72 2.58 -25.99 7.22
N GLN A 73 2.06 -25.67 6.03
CA GLN A 73 1.45 -24.38 5.68
C GLN A 73 0.09 -24.63 4.99
N PRO A 74 -1.00 -24.78 5.76
CA PRO A 74 -2.29 -25.19 5.23
C PRO A 74 -2.86 -24.20 4.20
N GLU A 75 -2.71 -22.90 4.42
CA GLU A 75 -3.18 -21.84 3.50
C GLU A 75 -2.53 -21.96 2.10
N VAL A 76 -1.22 -22.22 2.06
CA VAL A 76 -0.45 -22.42 0.84
C VAL A 76 -0.83 -23.73 0.15
N ALA A 77 -1.09 -24.78 0.93
CA ALA A 77 -1.55 -26.05 0.36
C ALA A 77 -2.93 -25.91 -0.31
N GLU A 78 -3.83 -25.10 0.25
CA GLU A 78 -5.13 -24.79 -0.37
C GLU A 78 -4.97 -24.01 -1.68
N LEU A 79 -4.04 -23.04 -1.77
CA LEU A 79 -3.75 -22.35 -3.04
C LEU A 79 -3.26 -23.31 -4.12
N ILE A 80 -2.31 -24.19 -3.78
CA ILE A 80 -1.71 -25.12 -4.73
C ILE A 80 -2.74 -26.12 -5.27
N LYS A 81 -3.73 -26.51 -4.45
CA LYS A 81 -4.81 -27.40 -4.88
C LYS A 81 -5.74 -26.79 -5.93
N MET A 82 -5.79 -25.47 -6.04
CA MET A 82 -6.56 -24.76 -7.07
C MET A 82 -5.89 -24.82 -8.45
N LEU A 83 -4.66 -25.35 -8.55
CA LEU A 83 -3.87 -25.34 -9.77
C LEU A 83 -3.83 -26.71 -10.46
N ASP A 84 -4.14 -26.70 -11.74
CA ASP A 84 -3.99 -27.84 -12.65
C ASP A 84 -2.65 -27.82 -13.40
N GLY A 85 -2.04 -26.64 -13.56
CA GLY A 85 -0.75 -26.50 -14.20
C GLY A 85 -0.11 -25.12 -14.07
N ILE A 86 1.22 -25.08 -14.09
CA ILE A 86 2.01 -23.85 -14.27
C ILE A 86 3.04 -24.10 -15.37
N TYR A 87 3.03 -23.25 -16.38
CA TYR A 87 3.89 -23.33 -17.54
C TYR A 87 4.64 -22.01 -17.70
N VAL A 88 5.97 -22.08 -17.79
CA VAL A 88 6.82 -20.88 -17.95
C VAL A 88 7.76 -21.08 -19.12
N ARG A 89 7.90 -20.05 -19.95
CA ARG A 89 8.91 -19.96 -21.00
C ARG A 89 9.60 -18.61 -20.91
N THR A 90 10.93 -18.63 -20.79
CA THR A 90 11.77 -17.43 -20.90
C THR A 90 12.64 -17.55 -22.14
N TYR A 91 12.64 -16.52 -22.97
CA TYR A 91 13.43 -16.42 -24.18
C TYR A 91 14.43 -15.28 -24.09
N ASP A 92 15.60 -15.47 -24.69
CA ASP A 92 16.56 -14.39 -24.92
C ASP A 92 16.11 -13.55 -26.12
N ARG A 93 15.88 -12.25 -25.90
CA ARG A 93 15.40 -11.32 -26.94
C ARG A 93 16.40 -11.13 -28.09
N ALA A 94 17.67 -11.48 -27.89
CA ALA A 94 18.64 -11.51 -28.98
C ALA A 94 18.39 -12.66 -29.97
N THR A 95 17.64 -13.68 -29.56
CA THR A 95 17.40 -14.92 -30.34
C THR A 95 16.00 -15.01 -30.95
N ILE A 96 15.10 -14.08 -30.62
CA ILE A 96 13.69 -14.10 -31.05
C ILE A 96 13.25 -12.75 -31.60
N ASP A 97 12.23 -12.74 -32.48
CA ASP A 97 11.44 -11.54 -32.74
C ASP A 97 10.38 -11.39 -31.64
N GLU A 98 10.71 -10.64 -30.59
CA GLU A 98 9.81 -10.38 -29.47
C GLU A 98 8.45 -9.85 -29.90
N LYS A 99 8.41 -8.89 -30.83
CA LYS A 99 7.15 -8.26 -31.23
C LYS A 99 6.24 -9.27 -31.89
N LYS A 100 6.80 -10.12 -32.76
CA LYS A 100 6.07 -11.20 -33.42
C LYS A 100 5.56 -12.24 -32.43
N LEU A 101 6.38 -12.62 -31.44
CA LEU A 101 6.01 -13.59 -30.42
C LEU A 101 4.91 -13.06 -29.48
N VAL A 102 5.03 -11.81 -29.03
CA VAL A 102 4.01 -11.15 -28.20
C VAL A 102 2.69 -11.04 -28.94
N ASN A 103 2.72 -10.61 -30.21
CA ASN A 103 1.50 -10.49 -31.02
C ASN A 103 0.82 -11.84 -31.22
N TYR A 104 1.58 -12.91 -31.46
CA TYR A 104 1.02 -14.27 -31.58
C TYR A 104 0.22 -14.69 -30.35
N PHE A 105 0.78 -14.51 -29.15
CA PHE A 105 0.06 -14.87 -27.93
C PHE A 105 -1.13 -13.95 -27.67
N LYS A 106 -1.03 -12.65 -28.01
CA LYS A 106 -2.18 -11.73 -27.91
C LYS A 106 -3.33 -12.10 -28.84
N GLU A 107 -3.02 -12.54 -30.06
CA GLU A 107 -4.04 -13.04 -31.00
C GLU A 107 -4.72 -14.29 -30.44
N LYS A 108 -3.95 -15.25 -29.91
CA LYS A 108 -4.52 -16.43 -29.24
C LYS A 108 -5.40 -16.11 -28.04
N LEU A 109 -4.93 -15.25 -27.15
CA LEU A 109 -5.70 -14.82 -25.98
C LEU A 109 -7.03 -14.17 -26.40
N LYS A 110 -7.02 -13.39 -27.48
CA LYS A 110 -8.22 -12.78 -28.04
C LYS A 110 -9.16 -13.81 -28.69
N GLU A 111 -8.63 -14.79 -29.41
CA GLU A 111 -9.41 -15.88 -30.01
C GLU A 111 -10.13 -16.72 -28.94
N ASP A 112 -9.47 -16.94 -27.80
CA ASP A 112 -9.98 -17.71 -26.67
C ASP A 112 -10.76 -16.85 -25.65
N GLU A 113 -11.15 -15.61 -26.00
CA GLU A 113 -11.94 -14.70 -25.16
C GLU A 113 -11.33 -14.35 -23.79
N TRP A 114 -10.01 -14.25 -23.71
CA TRP A 114 -9.32 -13.77 -22.50
C TRP A 114 -9.45 -12.26 -22.36
N GLU A 115 -9.60 -11.79 -21.13
CA GLU A 115 -9.65 -10.37 -20.81
C GLU A 115 -8.32 -9.87 -20.24
N VAL A 116 -7.94 -8.66 -20.65
CA VAL A 116 -6.77 -7.98 -20.09
C VAL A 116 -7.13 -7.48 -18.71
N LEU A 117 -6.42 -7.99 -17.70
CA LEU A 117 -6.62 -7.55 -16.34
C LEU A 117 -5.77 -6.33 -15.99
N VAL A 118 -4.46 -6.48 -16.16
CA VAL A 118 -3.47 -5.47 -15.81
C VAL A 118 -2.52 -5.30 -16.97
N LYS A 119 -2.24 -4.06 -17.32
CA LYS A 119 -1.22 -3.70 -18.29
C LYS A 119 -0.41 -2.54 -17.76
N ILE A 120 0.86 -2.81 -17.45
CA ILE A 120 1.81 -1.85 -16.91
C ILE A 120 2.92 -1.64 -17.94
N GLU A 121 3.14 -0.38 -18.30
CA GLU A 121 4.25 0.02 -19.16
C GLU A 121 5.09 1.07 -18.43
N GLU A 122 6.15 0.61 -17.76
CA GLU A 122 7.06 1.47 -17.00
C GLU A 122 8.39 1.67 -17.73
N ASN A 123 9.22 2.58 -17.21
CA ASN A 123 10.59 2.80 -17.74
C ASN A 123 11.51 1.59 -17.52
N SER A 124 11.16 0.68 -16.61
CA SER A 124 11.93 -0.52 -16.20
C SER A 124 11.50 -1.79 -16.94
N GLU A 125 10.21 -1.98 -17.19
CA GLU A 125 9.63 -3.21 -17.75
C GLU A 125 8.23 -3.00 -18.34
N THR A 126 7.77 -3.98 -19.11
CA THR A 126 6.39 -4.11 -19.57
C THR A 126 5.81 -5.40 -19.00
N VAL A 127 4.64 -5.30 -18.35
CA VAL A 127 3.92 -6.43 -17.75
C VAL A 127 2.48 -6.39 -18.23
N GLU A 128 1.99 -7.51 -18.74
CA GLU A 128 0.58 -7.68 -19.14
C GLU A 128 0.05 -8.99 -18.57
N ILE A 129 -1.06 -8.94 -17.83
CA ILE A 129 -1.70 -10.09 -17.21
C ILE A 129 -3.11 -10.19 -17.80
N ASN A 130 -3.45 -11.38 -18.29
CA ASN A 130 -4.74 -11.71 -18.88
C ASN A 130 -5.40 -12.83 -18.09
N LEU A 131 -6.72 -12.81 -18.00
CA LEU A 131 -7.52 -13.82 -17.32
C LEU A 131 -8.54 -14.45 -18.26
N LEU A 132 -8.77 -15.75 -18.07
CA LEU A 132 -9.95 -16.44 -18.58
C LEU A 132 -10.79 -16.85 -17.38
N PHE A 133 -12.02 -16.34 -17.29
CA PHE A 133 -12.88 -16.54 -16.13
C PHE A 133 -14.37 -16.53 -16.49
N ASP A 134 -15.21 -16.92 -15.54
CA ASP A 134 -16.65 -16.64 -15.52
C ASP A 134 -17.05 -16.08 -14.15
N GLU A 135 -18.36 -15.97 -13.86
CA GLU A 135 -18.87 -15.42 -12.59
C GLU A 135 -18.41 -16.21 -11.34
N GLU A 136 -18.06 -17.50 -11.48
CA GLU A 136 -17.73 -18.35 -10.35
C GLU A 136 -16.23 -18.61 -10.22
N LYS A 137 -15.49 -18.70 -11.34
CA LYS A 137 -14.11 -19.20 -11.34
C LYS A 137 -13.22 -18.53 -12.37
N VAL A 138 -11.93 -18.43 -12.04
CA VAL A 138 -10.86 -18.15 -12.99
C VAL A 138 -10.23 -19.47 -13.43
N TYR A 139 -10.26 -19.71 -14.74
CA TYR A 139 -9.73 -20.93 -15.37
C TYR A 139 -8.25 -20.83 -15.74
N GLY A 140 -7.77 -19.61 -15.99
CA GLY A 140 -6.39 -19.41 -16.34
C GLY A 140 -5.91 -17.98 -16.17
N ILE A 141 -4.60 -17.85 -15.96
CA ILE A 141 -3.86 -16.59 -15.90
C ILE A 141 -2.74 -16.68 -16.92
N PHE A 142 -2.61 -15.67 -17.79
CA PHE A 142 -1.54 -15.57 -18.76
C PHE A 142 -0.80 -14.25 -18.61
N ALA A 143 0.49 -14.31 -18.25
CA ALA A 143 1.33 -13.14 -18.05
C ALA A 143 2.44 -13.04 -19.09
N ILE A 144 2.64 -11.83 -19.63
CA ILE A 144 3.72 -11.45 -20.55
C ILE A 144 4.58 -10.42 -19.85
N ILE A 145 5.88 -10.71 -19.69
CA ILE A 145 6.79 -9.89 -18.88
C ILE A 145 8.09 -9.65 -19.63
N ILE A 146 8.38 -8.38 -19.88
CA ILE A 146 9.48 -7.93 -20.71
C ILE A 146 10.24 -6.84 -19.96
N PRO A 147 11.30 -7.17 -19.22
CA PRO A 147 12.15 -6.17 -18.60
C PRO A 147 12.94 -5.41 -19.67
N LYS A 148 12.97 -4.08 -19.60
CA LYS A 148 13.66 -3.24 -20.58
C LYS A 148 15.19 -3.39 -20.53
N ARG A 149 15.74 -3.89 -19.41
CA ARG A 149 17.20 -4.03 -19.19
C ARG A 149 17.75 -5.46 -19.19
N SER A 150 16.93 -6.50 -18.96
CA SER A 150 17.44 -7.88 -18.82
C SER A 150 17.72 -8.56 -20.17
N GLY A 151 17.17 -8.03 -21.27
CA GLY A 151 17.28 -8.66 -22.58
C GLY A 151 16.45 -9.95 -22.71
N GLU A 152 15.51 -10.21 -21.80
CA GLU A 152 14.71 -11.44 -21.77
C GLU A 152 13.22 -11.13 -21.90
N ALA A 153 12.46 -12.09 -22.43
CA ALA A 153 11.00 -12.08 -22.47
C ALA A 153 10.46 -13.35 -21.80
N THR A 154 9.64 -13.19 -20.77
CA THR A 154 9.07 -14.29 -19.99
C THR A 154 7.56 -14.35 -20.17
N PHE A 155 7.07 -15.56 -20.42
CA PHE A 155 5.66 -15.86 -20.58
C PHE A 155 5.27 -16.92 -19.56
N VAL A 156 4.17 -16.68 -18.84
CA VAL A 156 3.69 -17.56 -17.77
C VAL A 156 2.22 -17.89 -18.06
N ASN A 157 1.88 -19.17 -18.03
CA ASN A 157 0.49 -19.62 -18.06
C ASN A 157 0.21 -20.48 -16.84
N ILE A 158 -0.74 -20.04 -16.02
CA ILE A 158 -1.24 -20.75 -14.84
C ILE A 158 -2.64 -21.22 -15.19
N VAL A 159 -2.92 -22.49 -14.94
CA VAL A 159 -4.18 -23.16 -15.28
C VAL A 159 -4.73 -23.80 -14.03
N GLY A 160 -6.02 -23.67 -13.80
CA GLY A 160 -6.70 -24.30 -12.68
C GLY A 160 -8.05 -23.67 -12.40
N GLU A 161 -8.79 -24.25 -11.47
CA GLU A 161 -10.04 -23.67 -10.96
C GLU A 161 -9.73 -22.76 -9.76
N ILE A 162 -9.43 -21.50 -10.07
CA ILE A 162 -8.99 -20.51 -9.09
C ILE A 162 -10.19 -19.69 -8.64
N ALA A 163 -10.42 -19.66 -7.34
CA ALA A 163 -11.43 -18.79 -6.75
C ALA A 163 -11.05 -17.31 -7.00
N PRO A 164 -11.93 -16.48 -7.59
CA PRO A 164 -11.60 -15.10 -7.94
C PRO A 164 -11.04 -14.28 -6.77
N GLU A 165 -11.55 -14.51 -5.56
CA GLU A 165 -11.14 -13.85 -4.33
C GLU A 165 -9.73 -14.22 -3.84
N ARG A 166 -9.12 -15.28 -4.41
CA ARG A 166 -7.78 -15.77 -4.06
C ARG A 166 -6.72 -15.54 -5.12
N ILE A 167 -7.04 -14.86 -6.22
CA ILE A 167 -6.08 -14.55 -7.29
C ILE A 167 -4.89 -13.75 -6.75
N GLU A 168 -5.14 -12.73 -5.93
CA GLU A 168 -4.06 -11.90 -5.37
C GLU A 168 -3.14 -12.71 -4.45
N GLU A 169 -3.73 -13.54 -3.58
CA GLU A 169 -2.98 -14.43 -2.70
C GLU A 169 -2.15 -15.45 -3.49
N LEU A 170 -2.72 -15.99 -4.57
CA LEU A 170 -2.05 -16.91 -5.48
C LEU A 170 -0.87 -16.23 -6.18
N LEU A 171 -1.12 -15.08 -6.82
CA LEU A 171 -0.13 -14.34 -7.60
C LEU A 171 1.01 -13.79 -6.71
N GLY A 172 0.69 -13.30 -5.52
CA GLY A 172 1.69 -12.85 -4.53
C GLY A 172 2.56 -13.99 -3.99
N ASN A 173 2.05 -15.23 -3.97
CA ASN A 173 2.82 -16.40 -3.54
C ASN A 173 3.57 -17.14 -4.67
N LEU A 174 3.44 -16.71 -5.94
CA LEU A 174 4.14 -17.36 -7.06
C LEU A 174 5.67 -17.38 -6.90
N SER A 175 6.24 -16.32 -6.33
CA SER A 175 7.66 -16.22 -6.00
C SER A 175 8.07 -17.23 -4.91
N ASN A 176 7.16 -17.57 -4.00
CA ASN A 176 7.38 -18.60 -2.97
C ASN A 176 7.32 -20.03 -3.54
N PHE A 177 6.67 -20.24 -4.68
CA PHE A 177 6.63 -21.53 -5.38
C PHE A 177 7.89 -21.80 -6.21
N GLY A 178 8.82 -20.83 -6.33
CA GLY A 178 10.07 -20.99 -7.09
C GLY A 178 9.87 -21.13 -8.61
N ALA A 179 8.64 -20.87 -9.10
CA ALA A 179 8.28 -21.00 -10.50
C ALA A 179 8.58 -19.72 -11.30
N VAL A 180 8.50 -18.55 -10.65
CA VAL A 180 8.67 -17.24 -11.29
C VAL A 180 9.27 -16.26 -10.28
N ASP A 181 10.39 -15.61 -10.61
CA ASP A 181 11.02 -14.56 -9.76
C ASP A 181 10.40 -13.18 -10.05
N ILE A 182 9.07 -13.10 -9.96
CA ILE A 182 8.31 -11.89 -10.29
C ILE A 182 7.30 -11.66 -9.17
N ASP A 183 7.40 -10.49 -8.55
CA ASP A 183 6.46 -10.05 -7.50
C ASP A 183 5.22 -9.44 -8.16
N PHE A 184 4.22 -10.29 -8.41
CA PHE A 184 2.93 -9.85 -8.91
C PHE A 184 2.10 -9.15 -7.84
N GLY A 185 2.33 -9.44 -6.55
CA GLY A 185 1.55 -8.87 -5.45
C GLY A 185 1.74 -7.37 -5.34
N ASP A 186 2.98 -6.89 -5.38
CA ASP A 186 3.26 -5.45 -5.37
C ASP A 186 2.76 -4.72 -6.64
N LYS A 187 2.65 -5.42 -7.78
CA LYS A 187 2.17 -4.85 -9.05
C LYS A 187 0.63 -4.78 -9.15
N LEU A 188 -0.08 -5.58 -8.36
CA LEU A 188 -1.56 -5.61 -8.35
C LEU A 188 -2.16 -4.64 -7.32
N LYS A 189 -1.38 -4.24 -6.31
CA LYS A 189 -1.79 -3.22 -5.32
C LYS A 189 -2.25 -1.94 -6.01
N GLY A 190 -3.54 -1.63 -5.86
CA GLY A 190 -4.16 -0.41 -6.39
C GLY A 190 -4.66 -0.48 -7.84
N GLN A 191 -4.44 -1.58 -8.57
CA GLN A 191 -4.97 -1.78 -9.93
C GLN A 191 -6.08 -2.83 -10.00
N TRP A 192 -6.04 -3.86 -9.14
CA TRP A 192 -7.18 -4.75 -8.91
C TRP A 192 -8.01 -4.20 -7.75
N LYS A 193 -9.17 -3.59 -8.03
CA LYS A 193 -10.18 -3.39 -6.99
C LYS A 193 -10.87 -4.73 -6.77
N ARG A 194 -10.62 -5.33 -5.60
CA ARG A 194 -11.47 -6.39 -5.07
C ARG A 194 -12.90 -5.83 -5.06
N GLU A 195 -13.80 -6.34 -5.89
CA GLU A 195 -15.22 -6.28 -5.53
C GLU A 195 -15.39 -7.21 -4.34
N ASP A 196 -15.06 -6.67 -3.17
CA ASP A 196 -15.47 -7.26 -1.91
C ASP A 196 -16.99 -7.11 -1.89
N THR A 197 -17.71 -8.17 -2.25
CA THR A 197 -19.17 -8.19 -2.33
C THR A 197 -19.85 -8.10 -0.96
N GLY A 198 -19.07 -7.89 0.11
CA GLY A 198 -19.58 -7.46 1.41
C GLY A 198 -19.66 -5.94 1.44
N GLU A 199 -20.84 -5.39 1.70
CA GLU A 199 -21.00 -3.96 1.99
C GLU A 199 -20.05 -3.61 3.15
N LYS A 200 -19.14 -2.66 2.93
CA LYS A 200 -18.15 -2.19 3.92
C LYS A 200 -18.14 -0.68 3.95
N ALA A 201 -17.98 -0.13 5.15
CA ALA A 201 -17.77 1.29 5.31
C ALA A 201 -16.50 1.72 4.56
N THR A 202 -16.57 2.91 3.97
CA THR A 202 -15.45 3.52 3.25
C THR A 202 -14.77 4.54 4.14
N VAL A 203 -13.44 4.48 4.23
CA VAL A 203 -12.63 5.46 4.96
C VAL A 203 -11.69 6.17 4.00
N MET A 204 -11.67 7.50 4.06
CA MET A 204 -10.63 8.33 3.45
C MET A 204 -9.82 9.00 4.55
N ILE A 205 -8.49 8.83 4.50
CA ILE A 205 -7.58 9.51 5.43
C ILE A 205 -6.94 10.68 4.70
N LEU A 206 -7.12 11.89 5.24
CA LEU A 206 -6.46 13.09 4.78
C LEU A 206 -5.32 13.45 5.73
N GLY A 207 -4.10 13.15 5.30
CA GLY A 207 -2.87 13.64 5.89
C GLY A 207 -2.71 15.14 5.71
N SER A 208 -2.34 15.81 6.80
CA SER A 208 -2.18 17.27 6.87
C SER A 208 -0.93 17.67 7.66
N THR A 209 -0.48 18.90 7.46
CA THR A 209 0.39 19.61 8.42
C THR A 209 -0.43 20.29 9.51
N PHE A 210 0.13 20.50 10.70
CA PHE A 210 -0.53 21.28 11.75
C PHE A 210 -0.33 22.78 11.48
N PHE A 211 -1.38 23.51 11.09
CA PHE A 211 -1.28 24.94 10.79
C PHE A 211 -0.95 25.82 12.02
N THR A 212 -1.27 25.35 13.23
CA THR A 212 -0.89 26.02 14.48
C THR A 212 0.57 25.79 14.87
N ASN A 213 1.20 24.78 14.26
CA ASN A 213 2.57 24.31 14.46
C ASN A 213 3.16 24.69 15.83
N PRO A 214 2.76 23.99 16.92
CA PRO A 214 3.01 24.43 18.29
C PRO A 214 4.47 24.30 18.76
N GLY A 215 5.42 23.98 17.89
CA GLY A 215 6.85 23.86 18.23
C GLY A 215 7.24 22.55 18.93
N ILE A 216 6.28 21.63 19.13
CA ILE A 216 6.49 20.40 19.92
C ILE A 216 7.03 19.23 19.09
N ASN A 217 7.11 19.38 17.77
CA ASN A 217 7.61 18.34 16.89
C ASN A 217 9.13 18.46 16.75
N VAL A 218 9.79 17.34 16.43
CA VAL A 218 11.24 17.32 16.14
C VAL A 218 11.57 18.28 14.98
N PHE A 219 10.68 18.39 14.00
CA PHE A 219 10.74 19.39 12.94
C PHE A 219 9.40 20.12 12.82
N ASN A 220 9.46 21.44 12.77
CA ASN A 220 8.30 22.33 12.74
C ASN A 220 8.24 23.03 11.38
N VAL A 221 7.13 22.93 10.65
CA VAL A 221 6.97 23.57 9.33
C VAL A 221 6.53 25.03 9.46
N LYS A 222 7.35 25.95 8.96
CA LYS A 222 6.97 27.36 8.84
C LYS A 222 6.11 27.54 7.60
N MET A 223 4.93 28.10 7.78
CA MET A 223 3.93 28.30 6.73
C MET A 223 3.35 29.71 6.84
N ASP A 224 2.90 30.25 5.70
CA ASP A 224 2.10 31.48 5.68
C ASP A 224 0.86 31.32 6.56
N ASP A 225 0.36 32.43 7.12
CA ASP A 225 -0.82 32.40 7.97
C ASP A 225 -2.01 31.79 7.21
N VAL A 226 -2.54 30.67 7.72
CA VAL A 226 -3.69 29.99 7.12
C VAL A 226 -4.92 30.90 7.08
N LEU A 227 -5.02 31.90 7.96
CA LEU A 227 -6.11 32.89 7.97
C LEU A 227 -5.93 34.02 6.94
N ALA A 228 -4.80 34.09 6.23
CA ALA A 228 -4.59 35.10 5.18
C ALA A 228 -5.59 34.89 4.01
N PRO A 229 -6.10 35.96 3.37
CA PRO A 229 -7.14 35.85 2.34
C PRO A 229 -6.84 34.84 1.23
N LYS A 230 -5.59 34.77 0.75
CA LYS A 230 -5.17 33.80 -0.27
C LYS A 230 -5.30 32.35 0.23
N ARG A 231 -4.85 32.06 1.46
CA ARG A 231 -4.97 30.73 2.06
C ARG A 231 -6.42 30.36 2.36
N GLN A 232 -7.24 31.33 2.72
CA GLN A 232 -8.68 31.11 2.92
C GLN A 232 -9.39 30.70 1.64
N SER A 233 -9.07 31.33 0.51
CA SER A 233 -9.58 30.95 -0.81
C SER A 233 -9.11 29.55 -1.23
N GLU A 234 -7.83 29.23 -1.06
CA GLU A 234 -7.31 27.88 -1.33
C GLU A 234 -7.95 26.82 -0.40
N MET A 235 -8.25 27.19 0.85
CA MET A 235 -8.92 26.30 1.81
C MET A 235 -10.34 25.97 1.36
N GLU A 236 -11.06 26.96 0.82
CA GLU A 236 -12.40 26.75 0.26
C GLU A 236 -12.36 25.80 -0.94
N GLN A 237 -11.36 25.91 -1.81
CA GLN A 237 -11.16 24.99 -2.93
C GLN A 237 -10.88 23.57 -2.43
N LEU A 238 -9.97 23.40 -1.46
CA LEU A 238 -9.66 22.11 -0.84
C LEU A 238 -10.92 21.48 -0.24
N VAL A 239 -11.68 22.22 0.57
CA VAL A 239 -12.92 21.74 1.19
C VAL A 239 -13.96 21.35 0.13
N THR A 240 -14.05 22.11 -0.97
CA THR A 240 -14.96 21.82 -2.08
C THR A 240 -14.60 20.50 -2.77
N GLN A 241 -13.31 20.24 -3.01
CA GLN A 241 -12.87 18.97 -3.59
C GLN A 241 -13.10 17.78 -2.64
N LEU A 242 -12.82 17.95 -1.35
CA LEU A 242 -13.10 16.92 -0.34
C LEU A 242 -14.60 16.60 -0.21
N LYS A 243 -15.48 17.54 -0.56
CA LYS A 243 -16.92 17.32 -0.60
C LYS A 243 -17.32 16.24 -1.61
N ALA A 244 -16.57 16.07 -2.71
CA ALA A 244 -16.84 15.07 -3.74
C ALA A 244 -16.71 13.62 -3.23
N PHE A 245 -15.94 13.39 -2.16
CA PHE A 245 -15.93 12.11 -1.45
C PHE A 245 -17.29 11.79 -0.81
N GLY A 246 -18.14 12.78 -0.55
CA GLY A 246 -19.45 12.61 0.08
C GLY A 246 -19.37 12.00 1.49
N PRO A 247 -18.56 12.56 2.42
CA PRO A 247 -18.41 11.98 3.75
C PRO A 247 -19.74 12.02 4.52
N THR A 248 -20.17 10.88 5.07
CA THR A 248 -21.29 10.81 6.03
C THR A 248 -20.84 11.18 7.44
N LYS A 249 -19.55 10.99 7.75
CA LYS A 249 -18.92 11.33 9.03
C LYS A 249 -17.57 12.00 8.80
N ILE A 250 -17.25 12.99 9.64
CA ILE A 250 -15.96 13.68 9.65
C ILE A 250 -15.30 13.46 11.00
N ALA A 251 -14.24 12.65 11.00
CA ALA A 251 -13.39 12.37 12.14
C ALA A 251 -12.21 13.35 12.16
N VAL A 252 -11.94 13.92 13.33
CA VAL A 252 -10.85 14.89 13.53
C VAL A 252 -9.85 14.37 14.54
N TYR A 253 -8.58 14.69 14.28
CA TYR A 253 -7.46 14.37 15.16
C TYR A 253 -7.41 15.28 16.39
N VAL A 254 -8.39 15.09 17.26
CA VAL A 254 -8.51 15.70 18.60
C VAL A 254 -8.81 14.58 19.57
N ASP A 255 -8.40 14.73 20.84
CA ASP A 255 -8.64 13.72 21.85
C ASP A 255 -10.14 13.40 21.96
N GLU A 256 -10.50 12.11 21.98
CA GLU A 256 -11.89 11.63 22.12
C GLU A 256 -12.62 12.26 23.33
N ARG A 257 -11.89 12.62 24.40
CA ARG A 257 -12.46 13.23 25.61
C ARG A 257 -12.83 14.71 25.44
N ASP A 258 -12.33 15.36 24.40
CA ASP A 258 -12.63 16.75 24.08
C ASP A 258 -13.81 16.86 23.09
N ASP A 259 -14.46 15.74 22.71
CA ASP A 259 -15.54 15.69 21.70
C ASP A 259 -16.68 16.67 22.01
N ALA A 260 -17.10 16.75 23.28
CA ALA A 260 -18.15 17.67 23.69
C ALA A 260 -17.75 19.15 23.51
N GLU A 261 -16.50 19.50 23.80
CA GLU A 261 -15.99 20.86 23.62
C GLU A 261 -15.88 21.21 22.13
N ILE A 262 -15.32 20.32 21.32
CA ILE A 262 -15.19 20.53 19.88
C ILE A 262 -16.56 20.69 19.22
N ASN A 263 -17.54 19.88 19.60
CA ASN A 263 -18.89 20.00 19.07
C ASN A 263 -19.62 21.25 19.58
N ALA A 264 -19.37 21.73 20.79
CA ALA A 264 -19.87 23.02 21.25
C ALA A 264 -19.28 24.19 20.43
N ASN A 265 -17.98 24.17 20.16
CA ASN A 265 -17.33 25.14 19.27
C ASN A 265 -17.89 25.08 17.85
N TYR A 266 -18.17 23.87 17.34
CA TYR A 266 -18.79 23.70 16.04
C TYR A 266 -20.22 24.27 15.98
N GLN A 267 -21.05 24.08 17.01
CA GLN A 267 -22.37 24.72 17.06
C GLN A 267 -22.23 26.24 17.07
N GLY A 268 -21.29 26.79 17.86
CA GLY A 268 -21.00 28.22 17.82
C GLY A 268 -20.56 28.71 16.44
N TYR A 269 -19.83 27.89 15.68
CA TYR A 269 -19.42 28.21 14.30
C TYR A 269 -20.61 28.22 13.33
N LEU A 270 -21.58 27.33 13.52
CA LEU A 270 -22.83 27.35 12.76
C LEU A 270 -23.67 28.60 13.07
N GLU A 271 -23.70 29.02 14.33
CA GLU A 271 -24.45 30.19 14.82
C GLU A 271 -23.73 31.53 14.58
N GLY A 272 -22.45 31.51 14.19
CA GLY A 272 -21.63 32.71 14.03
C GLY A 272 -21.15 33.33 15.35
N THR A 273 -21.16 32.57 16.45
CA THR A 273 -20.66 32.97 17.78
C THR A 273 -19.24 32.45 18.05
N TYR A 274 -18.72 31.58 17.20
CA TYR A 274 -17.34 31.08 17.22
C TYR A 274 -16.58 31.49 15.97
N GLU A 275 -15.44 32.16 16.16
CA GLU A 275 -14.52 32.54 15.09
C GLU A 275 -13.51 31.42 14.82
N PRO A 276 -13.40 30.90 13.58
CA PRO A 276 -12.45 29.83 13.23
C PRO A 276 -11.01 30.18 13.57
N THR A 277 -10.36 29.32 14.35
CA THR A 277 -8.95 29.41 14.68
C THR A 277 -8.09 28.74 13.61
N ARG A 278 -6.76 28.75 13.79
CA ARG A 278 -5.80 28.07 12.90
C ARG A 278 -5.85 26.55 13.03
N ARG A 279 -6.70 25.97 13.88
CA ARG A 279 -6.75 24.51 14.09
C ARG A 279 -7.30 23.80 12.84
N LEU A 280 -6.83 22.56 12.63
CA LEU A 280 -7.22 21.76 11.47
C LEU A 280 -8.73 21.48 11.41
N HIS A 281 -9.32 21.14 12.55
CA HIS A 281 -10.76 20.90 12.62
C HIS A 281 -11.56 22.18 12.35
N ASP A 282 -11.07 23.38 12.65
CA ASP A 282 -11.77 24.63 12.31
C ASP A 282 -11.67 24.94 10.81
N GLN A 283 -10.47 24.80 10.25
CA GLN A 283 -10.19 25.21 8.87
C GLN A 283 -10.75 24.22 7.84
N ILE A 284 -10.76 22.92 8.13
CA ILE A 284 -11.27 21.90 7.20
C ILE A 284 -12.54 21.26 7.75
N GLY A 285 -12.46 20.71 8.97
CA GLY A 285 -13.56 19.92 9.56
C GLY A 285 -14.87 20.69 9.64
N PHE A 286 -14.89 21.85 10.30
CA PHE A 286 -16.08 22.65 10.55
C PHE A 286 -16.66 23.19 9.25
N ARG A 287 -15.81 23.64 8.32
CA ARG A 287 -16.25 24.12 7.00
C ARG A 287 -16.94 23.02 6.22
N LEU A 288 -16.30 21.85 6.11
CA LEU A 288 -16.85 20.72 5.37
C LEU A 288 -18.12 20.20 6.03
N ALA A 289 -18.13 20.06 7.36
CA ALA A 289 -19.31 19.67 8.11
C ALA A 289 -20.49 20.63 7.87
N LYS A 290 -20.24 21.95 7.90
CA LYS A 290 -21.25 22.98 7.61
C LYS A 290 -21.77 22.88 6.17
N GLN A 291 -20.90 22.69 5.18
CA GLN A 291 -21.29 22.54 3.78
C GLN A 291 -22.08 21.25 3.50
N MET A 292 -21.88 20.22 4.32
CA MET A 292 -22.56 18.92 4.26
C MET A 292 -23.82 18.85 5.14
N GLY A 293 -24.06 19.85 6.00
CA GLY A 293 -25.16 19.84 6.95
C GLY A 293 -25.01 18.83 8.08
N HIS A 294 -23.78 18.45 8.42
CA HIS A 294 -23.52 17.48 9.49
C HIS A 294 -23.84 18.10 10.85
N PRO A 295 -24.51 17.36 11.76
CA PRO A 295 -24.86 17.91 13.08
C PRO A 295 -23.65 17.98 14.02
N LYS A 296 -22.60 17.19 13.78
CA LYS A 296 -21.43 17.06 14.64
C LYS A 296 -20.20 16.55 13.89
N LEU A 297 -19.04 16.68 14.51
CA LEU A 297 -17.80 15.98 14.16
C LEU A 297 -17.49 14.90 15.19
N TYR A 298 -16.52 14.04 14.89
CA TYR A 298 -16.10 12.94 15.77
C TYR A 298 -14.63 13.08 16.15
N CYS A 299 -14.33 13.22 17.44
CA CYS A 299 -12.94 13.23 17.91
C CYS A 299 -12.43 11.80 18.11
N VAL A 300 -11.34 11.42 17.46
CA VAL A 300 -10.87 10.02 17.43
C VAL A 300 -9.44 9.82 17.93
N ALA A 301 -8.70 10.87 18.27
CA ALA A 301 -7.31 10.71 18.68
C ALA A 301 -7.17 10.22 20.14
N ASP A 302 -6.15 9.41 20.42
CA ASP A 302 -5.70 9.05 21.76
C ASP A 302 -4.59 10.03 22.22
N TRP A 303 -4.97 11.18 22.77
CA TRP A 303 -4.05 12.12 23.42
C TRP A 303 -4.18 12.19 24.96
N PRO A 304 -4.12 11.03 25.67
CA PRO A 304 -3.87 10.91 27.07
C PRO A 304 -3.30 12.08 27.87
N LYS A 305 -4.04 12.83 28.72
CA LYS A 305 -3.34 13.57 29.80
C LYS A 305 -2.49 12.64 30.66
N HIS A 306 -2.94 11.39 30.85
CA HIS A 306 -2.23 10.30 31.52
C HIS A 306 -2.34 9.01 30.71
N ARG A 307 -1.25 8.28 30.50
CA ARG A 307 -1.26 7.00 29.76
C ARG A 307 -0.92 5.87 30.73
N PRO A 308 -1.91 5.17 31.31
CA PRO A 308 -1.65 4.22 32.41
C PRO A 308 -0.60 3.14 32.13
N ILE A 309 -0.46 2.72 30.87
CA ILE A 309 0.57 1.78 30.43
C ILE A 309 1.95 2.44 30.40
N ARG A 310 2.05 3.69 29.93
CA ARG A 310 3.30 4.46 29.85
C ARG A 310 3.73 5.03 31.21
N ASP A 311 2.78 5.42 32.06
CA ASP A 311 3.08 6.00 33.37
C ASP A 311 3.91 5.04 34.27
N LYS A 312 4.03 3.77 33.86
CA LYS A 312 4.84 2.72 34.51
C LYS A 312 6.15 2.39 33.78
N ILE A 313 6.41 3.00 32.62
CA ILE A 313 7.63 2.83 31.84
C ILE A 313 8.56 3.98 32.19
N ASP A 314 9.80 3.67 32.54
CA ASP A 314 10.84 4.68 32.75
C ASP A 314 11.11 5.40 31.42
N ASP A 315 10.91 6.72 31.39
CA ASP A 315 11.07 7.55 30.20
C ASP A 315 12.50 7.46 29.62
N HIS A 316 13.51 7.16 30.43
CA HIS A 316 14.89 6.92 29.95
C HIS A 316 15.00 5.70 29.03
N LEU A 317 14.08 4.73 29.14
CA LEU A 317 14.03 3.57 28.25
C LEU A 317 13.54 3.92 26.85
N MET A 318 13.05 5.14 26.62
CA MET A 318 12.54 5.64 25.34
C MET A 318 13.31 6.88 24.85
N ASP A 319 14.30 7.36 25.60
CA ASP A 319 15.10 8.54 25.25
C ASP A 319 16.14 8.19 24.18
N TYR A 320 15.65 7.98 22.96
CA TYR A 320 16.47 7.62 21.82
C TYR A 320 17.36 8.78 21.35
N ALA A 321 16.98 10.04 21.63
CA ALA A 321 17.75 11.21 21.21
C ALA A 321 19.06 11.31 21.98
N THR A 322 19.00 11.35 23.31
CA THR A 322 20.21 11.35 24.15
C THR A 322 21.00 10.06 23.99
N PHE A 323 20.34 8.91 23.81
CA PHE A 323 21.06 7.66 23.53
C PHE A 323 21.84 7.72 22.22
N ALA A 324 21.26 8.32 21.17
CA ALA A 324 21.92 8.46 19.89
C ALA A 324 23.16 9.34 19.97
N GLU A 325 23.04 10.51 20.62
CA GLU A 325 24.15 11.44 20.84
C GLU A 325 25.31 10.79 21.63
N THR A 326 24.99 10.09 22.71
CA THR A 326 26.00 9.47 23.59
C THR A 326 26.72 8.28 22.96
N HIS A 327 26.15 7.67 21.92
CA HIS A 327 26.69 6.46 21.28
C HIS A 327 27.06 6.62 19.80
N ASN A 328 27.14 7.86 19.29
CA ASN A 328 27.46 8.18 17.89
C ASN A 328 26.47 7.56 16.88
N GLN A 329 25.17 7.54 17.22
CA GLN A 329 24.09 6.99 16.39
C GLN A 329 23.17 8.07 15.80
N GLU A 330 23.57 9.34 15.81
CA GLU A 330 22.78 10.50 15.34
C GLU A 330 22.41 10.38 13.85
N HIS A 331 23.19 9.63 13.07
CA HIS A 331 22.88 9.30 11.67
C HIS A 331 21.58 8.49 11.50
N LEU A 332 21.04 7.90 12.58
CA LEU A 332 19.74 7.22 12.62
C LEU A 332 18.59 8.15 13.02
N LEU A 333 18.88 9.32 13.59
CA LEU A 333 17.86 10.31 13.86
C LEU A 333 17.27 10.80 12.53
N TRP A 334 16.01 11.20 12.59
CA TRP A 334 15.37 11.79 11.43
C TRP A 334 16.13 13.05 11.02
N SER A 335 16.52 13.12 9.76
CA SER A 335 17.16 14.27 9.16
C SER A 335 16.37 14.71 7.93
N ILE A 336 16.27 16.03 7.76
CA ILE A 336 15.72 16.62 6.55
C ILE A 336 16.86 16.77 5.56
N SER A 337 16.91 15.87 4.60
CA SER A 337 17.82 15.96 3.46
C SER A 337 16.99 16.12 2.18
N SER A 338 16.49 17.33 1.93
CA SER A 338 15.78 17.62 0.69
C SER A 338 16.19 18.98 0.14
N SER A 339 16.41 19.02 -1.17
CA SER A 339 16.51 20.26 -1.96
C SER A 339 15.17 21.00 -1.93
N GLY A 340 15.18 22.32 -1.72
CA GLY A 340 13.97 23.16 -1.74
C GLY A 340 13.33 23.42 -0.37
N VAL A 341 14.00 23.08 0.74
CA VAL A 341 13.63 23.49 2.09
C VAL A 341 14.82 24.11 2.82
N LYS A 342 14.56 25.19 3.57
CA LYS A 342 15.52 25.82 4.48
C LYS A 342 15.26 25.31 5.89
N VAL A 343 16.29 24.73 6.49
CA VAL A 343 16.26 24.32 7.89
C VAL A 343 16.91 25.41 8.74
N ARG A 344 16.19 25.90 9.75
CA ARG A 344 16.68 26.87 10.73
C ARG A 344 16.46 26.35 12.14
N ALA A 345 17.49 26.35 12.96
CA ALA A 345 17.34 26.09 14.39
C ALA A 345 17.29 27.42 15.15
N ASP A 346 16.36 27.52 16.10
CA ASP A 346 16.33 28.61 17.08
C ASP A 346 17.30 28.34 18.25
N VAL A 347 17.53 29.36 19.08
CA VAL A 347 18.48 29.30 20.21
C VAL A 347 18.08 28.26 21.27
N ASP A 348 16.79 27.93 21.37
CA ASP A 348 16.25 26.92 22.27
C ASP A 348 16.29 25.49 21.70
N GLY A 349 16.82 25.32 20.49
CA GLY A 349 16.91 24.03 19.81
C GLY A 349 15.70 23.68 18.94
N THR A 350 14.66 24.53 18.88
CA THR A 350 13.51 24.31 18.00
C THR A 350 13.95 24.35 16.54
N VAL A 351 13.70 23.27 15.79
CA VAL A 351 14.06 23.20 14.37
C VAL A 351 12.86 23.52 13.49
N TRP A 352 13.04 24.50 12.62
CA TRP A 352 12.08 24.99 11.64
C TRP A 352 12.46 24.59 10.24
N VAL A 353 11.46 24.22 9.45
CA VAL A 353 11.54 23.85 8.05
C VAL A 353 10.71 24.84 7.26
N GLU A 354 11.32 25.54 6.32
CA GLU A 354 10.65 26.52 5.47
C GLU A 354 10.79 26.10 4.02
N HIS A 355 9.67 25.93 3.32
CA HIS A 355 9.70 25.65 1.89
C HIS A 355 10.24 26.85 1.11
N GLU A 356 11.07 26.58 0.11
CA GLU A 356 11.54 27.61 -0.79
C GLU A 356 10.44 27.98 -1.79
N GLY A 357 9.74 29.07 -1.50
CA GLY A 357 8.69 29.60 -2.36
C GLY A 357 7.29 29.25 -1.87
N TYR A 358 6.30 29.72 -2.64
CA TYR A 358 4.90 29.52 -2.33
C TYR A 358 4.40 28.19 -2.92
N GLU A 359 3.91 27.30 -2.07
CA GLU A 359 3.20 26.08 -2.48
C GLU A 359 1.68 26.28 -2.22
N PRO A 360 0.81 26.14 -3.24
CA PRO A 360 -0.63 26.13 -3.05
C PRO A 360 -1.07 25.00 -2.11
N LEU A 361 -2.15 25.22 -1.34
CA LEU A 361 -2.63 24.19 -0.40
C LEU A 361 -2.90 22.86 -1.09
N ILE A 362 -3.55 22.85 -2.25
CA ILE A 362 -3.90 21.59 -2.92
C ILE A 362 -2.67 20.76 -3.28
N ASP A 363 -1.61 21.38 -3.78
CA ASP A 363 -0.34 20.71 -4.11
C ASP A 363 0.32 20.17 -2.84
N MET A 364 0.28 20.93 -1.75
CA MET A 364 0.78 20.49 -0.45
C MET A 364 0.05 19.24 0.04
N TYR A 365 -1.29 19.21 -0.06
CA TYR A 365 -2.10 18.04 0.33
C TYR A 365 -1.90 16.85 -0.60
N ILE A 366 -1.77 17.06 -1.92
CA ILE A 366 -1.41 16.00 -2.87
C ILE A 366 -0.08 15.37 -2.48
N ARG A 367 0.95 16.20 -2.25
CA ARG A 367 2.29 15.72 -1.85
C ARG A 367 2.28 14.99 -0.51
N MET A 368 1.53 15.47 0.48
CA MET A 368 1.47 14.82 1.81
C MET A 368 0.74 13.48 1.80
N ASN A 369 -0.15 13.26 0.84
CA ASN A 369 -0.95 12.04 0.71
C ASN A 369 -0.48 11.14 -0.45
N ASP A 370 0.65 11.48 -1.06
CA ASP A 370 1.33 10.64 -2.03
C ASP A 370 1.88 9.37 -1.35
N PRO A 371 1.61 8.16 -1.88
CA PRO A 371 2.03 6.91 -1.24
C PRO A 371 3.55 6.79 -1.01
N GLU A 372 4.38 7.32 -1.91
CA GLU A 372 5.84 7.32 -1.72
C GLU A 372 6.25 8.26 -0.59
N SER A 373 5.63 9.44 -0.53
CA SER A 373 5.86 10.42 0.55
C SER A 373 5.44 9.86 1.91
N MET A 374 4.27 9.23 2.00
CA MET A 374 3.78 8.56 3.21
C MET A 374 4.70 7.42 3.65
N ARG A 375 5.17 6.60 2.70
CA ARG A 375 6.10 5.49 2.99
C ARG A 375 7.45 6.03 3.47
N ALA A 376 7.99 7.06 2.84
CA ALA A 376 9.26 7.68 3.22
C ALA A 376 9.19 8.31 4.63
N ASP A 377 8.06 8.94 4.96
CA ASP A 377 7.80 9.44 6.31
C ASP A 377 7.79 8.28 7.33
N HIS A 378 7.04 7.21 7.05
CA HIS A 378 7.02 6.02 7.93
C HIS A 378 8.41 5.38 8.13
N GLN A 379 9.19 5.26 7.06
CA GLN A 379 10.56 4.73 7.11
C GLN A 379 11.48 5.54 8.05
N SER A 380 11.21 6.82 8.26
CA SER A 380 11.99 7.65 9.20
C SER A 380 11.78 7.19 10.64
N TYR A 381 10.56 6.81 11.03
CA TYR A 381 10.30 6.20 12.33
C TYR A 381 11.00 4.85 12.49
N LEU A 382 10.98 4.01 11.45
CA LEU A 382 11.70 2.72 11.47
C LEU A 382 13.22 2.89 11.50
N ARG A 383 13.75 3.99 10.95
CA ARG A 383 15.16 4.34 11.09
C ARG A 383 15.50 4.68 12.55
N THR A 384 14.70 5.53 13.19
CA THR A 384 14.82 5.85 14.63
C THR A 384 14.73 4.60 15.49
N ALA A 385 13.88 3.64 15.13
CA ALA A 385 13.74 2.37 15.86
C ALA A 385 15.05 1.57 16.00
N ARG A 386 16.02 1.81 15.12
CA ARG A 386 17.32 1.12 15.12
C ARG A 386 18.31 1.65 16.17
N ILE A 387 17.98 2.75 16.85
CA ILE A 387 18.82 3.33 17.91
C ILE A 387 18.81 2.41 19.13
N GLY A 388 20.00 1.97 19.52
CA GLY A 388 20.20 1.01 20.60
C GLY A 388 21.52 0.26 20.50
N LEU A 389 21.88 -0.44 21.58
CA LEU A 389 23.06 -1.30 21.67
C LEU A 389 22.72 -2.56 22.48
N LYS A 390 23.01 -3.74 21.93
CA LYS A 390 22.82 -5.04 22.58
C LYS A 390 21.41 -5.23 23.13
N ASP A 391 21.21 -5.05 24.44
CA ASP A 391 19.96 -5.22 25.18
C ASP A 391 19.24 -3.89 25.46
N GLN A 392 19.78 -2.77 25.00
CA GLN A 392 19.18 -1.44 25.11
C GLN A 392 18.53 -1.05 23.76
N TYR A 393 17.23 -0.77 23.79
CA TYR A 393 16.41 -0.53 22.58
C TYR A 393 15.59 0.77 22.65
N PRO A 394 16.16 1.94 23.01
CA PRO A 394 15.36 3.14 23.24
C PRO A 394 14.58 3.60 22.01
N GLY A 395 15.15 3.46 20.81
CA GLY A 395 14.44 3.75 19.57
C GLY A 395 13.23 2.84 19.37
N ALA A 396 13.43 1.52 19.45
CA ALA A 396 12.34 0.56 19.26
C ALA A 396 11.27 0.66 20.37
N ASN A 397 11.68 0.93 21.62
CA ASN A 397 10.78 1.13 22.74
C ASN A 397 9.85 2.33 22.49
N TRP A 398 10.40 3.47 22.06
CA TRP A 398 9.59 4.64 21.72
C TRP A 398 8.65 4.33 20.54
N VAL A 399 9.16 3.75 19.45
CA VAL A 399 8.33 3.45 18.26
C VAL A 399 7.21 2.47 18.58
N ALA A 400 7.48 1.41 19.36
CA ALA A 400 6.48 0.41 19.71
C ALA A 400 5.46 0.93 20.75
N HIS A 401 5.94 1.49 21.86
CA HIS A 401 5.08 1.81 23.02
C HIS A 401 4.45 3.20 22.95
N TRP A 402 5.01 4.11 22.16
CA TRP A 402 4.42 5.42 21.91
C TRP A 402 3.76 5.48 20.54
N TRP A 403 4.53 5.34 19.47
CA TRP A 403 4.07 5.65 18.11
C TRP A 403 3.05 4.65 17.57
N TYR A 404 3.40 3.36 17.54
CA TYR A 404 2.49 2.29 17.09
C TYR A 404 1.26 2.18 18.00
N ALA A 405 1.46 2.19 19.33
CA ALA A 405 0.36 2.13 20.28
C ALA A 405 -0.62 3.30 20.13
N HIS A 406 -0.14 4.52 19.88
CA HIS A 406 -0.99 5.69 19.64
C HIS A 406 -1.80 5.54 18.34
N ASN A 407 -1.15 5.18 17.24
CA ASN A 407 -1.83 5.02 15.95
C ASN A 407 -2.84 3.86 15.97
N LEU A 408 -2.53 2.76 16.66
CA LEU A 408 -3.46 1.63 16.81
C LEU A 408 -4.71 2.04 17.58
N LYS A 409 -4.57 2.86 18.62
CA LYS A 409 -5.73 3.37 19.36
C LYS A 409 -6.55 4.37 18.55
N ASN A 410 -5.92 5.23 17.75
CA ASN A 410 -6.63 6.12 16.82
C ASN A 410 -7.46 5.29 15.83
N PHE A 411 -6.90 4.21 15.30
CA PHE A 411 -7.62 3.24 14.49
C PHE A 411 -8.82 2.65 15.26
N VAL A 412 -8.63 2.14 16.48
CA VAL A 412 -9.74 1.59 17.29
C VAL A 412 -10.83 2.64 17.54
N ASN A 413 -10.46 3.90 17.81
CA ASN A 413 -11.44 4.97 18.01
C ASN A 413 -12.19 5.32 16.73
N LEU A 414 -11.51 5.27 15.57
CA LEU A 414 -12.15 5.41 14.27
C LEU A 414 -13.15 4.28 14.00
N THR A 415 -12.84 3.04 14.39
CA THR A 415 -13.78 1.93 14.17
C THR A 415 -15.03 2.05 15.03
N ARG A 416 -14.94 2.62 16.24
CA ARG A 416 -16.10 2.86 17.13
C ARG A 416 -17.16 3.79 16.56
N ILE A 417 -16.79 4.68 15.64
CA ILE A 417 -17.74 5.60 14.99
C ILE A 417 -18.33 5.02 13.71
N THR A 418 -17.92 3.82 13.30
CA THR A 418 -18.52 3.09 12.17
C THR A 418 -19.79 2.40 12.67
N GLU A 419 -20.93 2.80 12.13
CA GLU A 419 -22.26 2.30 12.56
C GLU A 419 -23.00 1.58 11.43
N SER A 420 -22.62 1.84 10.17
CA SER A 420 -23.20 1.22 8.98
C SER A 420 -22.14 0.95 7.92
N THR A 421 -22.41 -0.01 7.05
CA THR A 421 -21.65 -0.28 5.83
C THR A 421 -21.77 0.85 4.80
N ASP A 422 -22.81 1.69 4.92
CA ASP A 422 -23.00 2.92 4.13
C ASP A 422 -22.12 4.09 4.61
N ASP A 423 -21.42 3.95 5.75
CA ASP A 423 -20.61 5.04 6.27
C ASP A 423 -19.45 5.38 5.32
N ARG A 424 -19.31 6.67 5.01
CA ARG A 424 -18.16 7.26 4.32
C ARG A 424 -17.45 8.20 5.27
N ILE A 425 -16.41 7.72 5.92
CA ILE A 425 -15.73 8.42 7.01
C ILE A 425 -14.49 9.14 6.48
N LEU A 426 -14.46 10.47 6.61
CA LEU A 426 -13.24 11.25 6.38
C LEU A 426 -12.48 11.45 7.69
N LEU A 427 -11.26 10.93 7.78
CA LEU A 427 -10.34 11.20 8.89
C LEU A 427 -9.36 12.32 8.52
N ILE A 428 -9.38 13.43 9.24
CA ILE A 428 -8.42 14.54 9.11
C ILE A 428 -7.34 14.39 10.18
N VAL A 429 -6.11 14.10 9.78
CA VAL A 429 -5.00 13.77 10.70
C VAL A 429 -3.66 14.32 10.23
N GLY A 430 -2.69 14.43 11.15
CA GLY A 430 -1.30 14.73 10.79
C GLY A 430 -0.71 13.67 9.83
N ALA A 431 0.04 14.11 8.81
CA ALA A 431 0.55 13.25 7.74
C ALA A 431 1.33 12.02 8.22
N GLY A 432 2.09 12.14 9.33
CA GLY A 432 2.86 11.00 9.85
C GLY A 432 2.03 9.85 10.41
N HIS A 433 0.75 10.06 10.69
CA HIS A 433 -0.15 9.00 11.17
C HIS A 433 -0.77 8.17 10.05
N VAL A 434 -0.81 8.71 8.82
CA VAL A 434 -1.60 8.16 7.72
C VAL A 434 -1.17 6.73 7.40
N TYR A 435 0.14 6.48 7.24
CA TYR A 435 0.66 5.17 6.86
C TYR A 435 0.18 4.06 7.80
N LEU A 436 0.32 4.24 9.12
CA LEU A 436 -0.04 3.20 10.08
C LEU A 436 -1.55 3.01 10.20
N ILE A 437 -2.33 4.09 10.21
CA ILE A 437 -3.79 3.97 10.30
C ILE A 437 -4.35 3.31 9.03
N GLN A 438 -3.83 3.68 7.85
CA GLN A 438 -4.18 3.04 6.59
C GLN A 438 -3.82 1.55 6.61
N GLN A 439 -2.59 1.21 7.02
CA GLN A 439 -2.17 -0.19 7.15
C GLN A 439 -3.13 -0.98 8.06
N PHE A 440 -3.53 -0.44 9.22
CA PHE A 440 -4.46 -1.13 10.12
C PHE A 440 -5.86 -1.31 9.51
N LEU A 441 -6.36 -0.32 8.77
CA LEU A 441 -7.64 -0.44 8.06
C LEU A 441 -7.58 -1.50 6.96
N GLU A 442 -6.54 -1.48 6.13
CA GLU A 442 -6.36 -2.44 5.03
C GLU A 442 -6.16 -3.87 5.56
N GLU A 443 -5.29 -4.06 6.57
CA GLU A 443 -5.01 -5.37 7.15
C GLU A 443 -6.17 -5.91 8.00
N SER A 444 -7.08 -5.04 8.50
CA SER A 444 -8.29 -5.50 9.18
C SER A 444 -9.22 -6.27 8.24
N GLY A 445 -9.22 -5.91 6.95
CA GLY A 445 -10.17 -6.44 5.98
C GLY A 445 -11.61 -5.97 6.19
N ASP A 446 -11.89 -5.02 7.10
CA ASP A 446 -13.25 -4.58 7.44
C ASP A 446 -13.70 -3.30 6.69
N TYR A 447 -12.77 -2.61 6.01
CA TYR A 447 -12.99 -1.30 5.41
C TYR A 447 -12.54 -1.22 3.96
N ILE A 448 -13.23 -0.39 3.18
CA ILE A 448 -12.72 0.11 1.90
C ILE A 448 -11.91 1.38 2.20
N VAL A 449 -10.64 1.43 1.78
CA VAL A 449 -9.81 2.63 1.94
C VAL A 449 -9.71 3.36 0.60
N GLU A 450 -10.22 4.59 0.55
CA GLU A 450 -10.12 5.47 -0.61
C GLU A 450 -9.02 6.51 -0.41
N SER A 451 -8.23 6.75 -1.46
CA SER A 451 -7.18 7.76 -1.43
C SER A 451 -7.76 9.15 -1.66
N PRO A 452 -7.36 10.18 -0.89
CA PRO A 452 -7.75 11.56 -1.16
C PRO A 452 -7.32 12.03 -2.55
N LEU A 453 -6.26 11.44 -3.13
CA LEU A 453 -5.77 11.80 -4.47
C LEU A 453 -6.76 11.50 -5.60
N GLN A 454 -7.82 10.71 -5.34
CA GLN A 454 -8.92 10.53 -6.29
C GLN A 454 -9.78 11.79 -6.45
N TYR A 455 -9.71 12.70 -5.46
CA TYR A 455 -10.54 13.90 -5.36
C TYR A 455 -9.73 15.20 -5.46
N LEU A 456 -8.44 15.15 -5.12
CA LEU A 456 -7.57 16.33 -5.13
C LEU A 456 -6.99 16.59 -6.52
N ASN A 457 -7.32 17.73 -7.12
CA ASN A 457 -6.87 18.15 -8.44
C ASN A 457 -6.28 19.56 -8.42
N ALA A 458 -4.99 19.67 -8.72
CA ALA A 458 -4.27 20.95 -8.78
C ALA A 458 -4.72 21.86 -9.95
N ASN A 459 -5.31 21.30 -11.00
CA ASN A 459 -5.72 22.06 -12.20
C ASN A 459 -7.12 22.68 -12.09
N GLU A 460 -7.89 22.33 -11.06
CA GLU A 460 -9.20 22.92 -10.76
C GLU A 460 -9.12 24.15 -9.84
N VAL A 461 -7.90 24.59 -9.54
CA VAL A 461 -7.66 25.87 -8.86
C VAL A 461 -8.08 26.97 -9.84
N GLU A 462 -9.28 27.53 -9.64
CA GLU A 462 -9.63 28.80 -10.27
C GLU A 462 -8.56 29.82 -9.87
N THR A 463 -7.73 30.21 -10.84
CA THR A 463 -6.84 31.37 -10.67
C THR A 463 -7.71 32.57 -10.30
N PRO A 464 -7.37 33.29 -9.21
CA PRO A 464 -8.18 34.39 -8.71
C PRO A 464 -8.37 35.54 -9.71
#